data_AF-A0A530AQD5-F1
#
_entry.id   AF-A0A530AQD5-F1
#
_cell.length_a   1.000
_cell.length_b   1.000
_cell.length_c   1.000
_cell.angle_alpha   90.00
_cell.angle_beta   90.00
_cell.angle_gamma   90.00
#
_symmetry.space_group_name_H-M   'P 1'
#
loop_
_entity.id
_entity.type
_entity.pdbx_description
1 polymer ?
#
loop_
_entity_poly.entity_id
_entity_poly.type
_entity_poly.pdbx_seq_one_letter_code
_entity_poly.pdbx_strand_id
1 'polypeptide(L)'
;MRRLLHALILGLLGAGIVHIVVLFLVPEFSERDAWSRLAMASDLYRMTRLDAEAGGAPVVKSVDPLFYAAACRFDLADGLVRIKAPGDVPFWSASVYDRGGHNIYSFNDHNANGEKLDTVVLTPAQMIDVRRDLPEDLQ
;
A
#
# COMPACT_ATOMS: atom_id res chain seq x y z
N MET A 1 -4.97 -34.93 40.89
CA MET A 1 -5.29 -33.51 40.57
C MET A 1 -4.11 -32.67 40.08
N ARG A 2 -2.95 -32.63 40.75
CA ARG A 2 -1.84 -31.70 40.40
C ARG A 2 -1.31 -31.83 38.95
N ARG A 3 -1.18 -33.06 38.44
CA ARG A 3 -0.77 -33.32 37.04
C ARG A 3 -1.79 -32.81 36.01
N LEU A 4 -3.08 -32.95 36.30
CA LEU A 4 -4.16 -32.41 35.47
C LEU A 4 -4.13 -30.88 35.44
N LEU A 5 -3.92 -30.24 36.60
CA LEU A 5 -3.77 -28.79 36.71
C LEU A 5 -2.59 -28.27 35.88
N HIS A 6 -1.43 -28.94 35.96
CA HIS A 6 -0.28 -28.58 35.14
C HIS A 6 -0.53 -28.77 33.64
N ALA A 7 -1.18 -29.87 33.24
CA ALA A 7 -1.53 -30.11 31.84
C ALA A 7 -2.49 -29.04 31.29
N LEU A 8 -3.48 -28.61 32.08
CA LEU A 8 -4.40 -27.54 31.70
C LEU A 8 -3.71 -26.19 31.56
N ILE A 9 -2.84 -25.82 32.51
CA ILE A 9 -2.09 -24.56 32.44
C ILE A 9 -1.17 -24.55 31.21
N LEU A 10 -0.45 -25.65 30.97
CA LEU A 10 0.43 -25.76 29.81
C LEU A 10 -0.36 -25.70 28.49
N GLY A 11 -1.51 -26.38 28.43
CA GLY A 11 -2.40 -26.35 27.27
C GLY A 11 -2.96 -24.95 27.00
N LEU A 12 -3.36 -24.22 28.06
CA LEU A 12 -3.89 -22.86 27.93
C LEU A 12 -2.80 -21.87 27.48
N LEU A 13 -1.59 -21.98 28.03
CA LEU A 13 -0.42 -21.21 27.59
C LEU A 13 -0.10 -21.50 26.12
N GLY A 14 -0.04 -22.77 25.74
CA GLY A 14 0.20 -23.17 24.35
C GLY A 14 -0.86 -22.64 23.40
N ALA A 15 -2.14 -22.78 23.76
CA ALA A 15 -3.26 -22.25 22.98
C ALA A 15 -3.19 -20.72 22.84
N GLY A 16 -2.86 -20.01 23.93
CA GLY A 16 -2.68 -18.56 23.92
C GLY A 16 -1.55 -18.12 22.99
N ILE A 17 -0.40 -18.81 23.02
CA ILE A 17 0.74 -18.52 22.13
C ILE A 17 0.34 -18.75 20.67
N VAL A 18 -0.25 -19.91 20.35
CA VAL A 18 -0.68 -20.22 18.98
C VAL A 18 -1.70 -19.20 18.48
N HIS A 19 -2.66 -18.81 19.34
CA HIS A 19 -3.66 -17.81 18.99
C HIS A 19 -3.02 -16.46 18.66
N ILE A 20 -2.08 -15.99 19.49
CA ILE A 20 -1.36 -14.73 19.24
C ILE A 20 -0.59 -14.81 17.93
N VAL A 21 0.17 -15.89 17.70
CA VAL A 21 0.93 -16.08 16.46
C VAL A 21 -0.01 -16.05 15.25
N VAL A 22 -1.11 -16.79 15.28
CA VAL A 22 -2.09 -16.80 14.18
C VAL A 22 -2.63 -15.40 13.92
N LEU A 23 -3.01 -14.63 14.96
CA LEU A 23 -3.49 -13.26 14.79
C LEU A 23 -2.46 -12.35 14.11
N PHE A 24 -1.18 -12.48 14.44
CA PHE A 24 -0.11 -11.72 13.78
C PHE A 24 0.16 -12.18 12.35
N LEU A 25 -0.14 -13.44 12.01
CA LEU A 25 0.00 -13.97 10.64
C LEU A 25 -1.18 -13.60 9.75
N VAL A 26 -2.38 -13.36 10.29
CA VAL A 26 -3.59 -13.03 9.49
C VAL A 26 -3.34 -11.93 8.44
N PRO A 27 -2.69 -10.80 8.75
CA PRO A 27 -2.46 -9.74 7.76
C PRO A 27 -1.62 -10.18 6.55
N GLU A 28 -0.67 -11.08 6.75
CA GLU A 28 0.26 -11.53 5.71
C GLU A 28 -0.36 -12.59 4.78
N PHE A 29 -1.28 -13.40 5.30
CA PHE A 29 -1.96 -14.47 4.55
C PHE A 29 -3.38 -14.10 4.10
N SER A 30 -3.85 -12.90 4.39
CA SER A 30 -5.19 -12.47 4.01
C SER A 30 -5.25 -12.07 2.53
N GLU A 31 -5.76 -12.96 1.68
CA GLU A 31 -6.09 -12.69 0.26
C GLU A 31 -7.08 -11.53 0.05
N ARG A 32 -7.67 -11.01 1.13
CA ARG A 32 -8.59 -9.86 1.12
C ARG A 32 -7.90 -8.52 1.41
N ASP A 33 -6.57 -8.49 1.43
CA ASP A 33 -5.83 -7.24 1.56
C ASP A 33 -5.99 -6.36 0.29
N ALA A 34 -5.71 -5.06 0.42
CA ALA A 34 -5.86 -4.12 -0.68
C ALA A 34 -4.91 -4.46 -1.85
N TRP A 35 -3.72 -5.00 -1.55
CA TRP A 35 -2.71 -5.36 -2.55
C TRP A 35 -3.19 -6.49 -3.46
N SER A 36 -3.71 -7.58 -2.89
CA SER A 36 -4.23 -8.76 -3.57
C SER A 36 -5.46 -8.39 -4.40
N ARG A 37 -6.36 -7.56 -3.86
CA ARG A 37 -7.51 -7.04 -4.61
C ARG A 37 -7.09 -6.18 -5.80
N LEU A 38 -6.11 -5.30 -5.62
CA LEU A 38 -5.53 -4.50 -6.70
C LEU A 38 -4.77 -5.37 -7.71
N ALA A 39 -4.14 -6.45 -7.26
CA ALA A 39 -3.41 -7.38 -8.11
C ALA A 39 -4.31 -8.19 -9.03
N MET A 40 -5.54 -8.48 -8.59
CA MET A 40 -6.56 -9.06 -9.47
C MET A 40 -7.13 -8.05 -10.49
N ALA A 41 -7.11 -6.75 -10.17
CA ALA A 41 -7.74 -5.71 -10.98
C ALA A 41 -6.80 -5.01 -11.99
N SER A 42 -5.49 -4.99 -11.72
CA SER A 42 -4.50 -4.26 -12.51
C SER A 42 -3.14 -4.94 -12.47
N ASP A 43 -2.40 -4.89 -13.57
CA ASP A 43 -0.99 -5.26 -13.65
C ASP A 43 -0.07 -4.29 -12.87
N LEU A 44 1.18 -4.72 -12.66
CA LEU A 44 2.28 -3.88 -12.16
C LEU A 44 2.59 -2.73 -13.13
N TYR A 45 3.00 -1.60 -12.58
CA TYR A 45 3.38 -0.36 -13.29
C TYR A 45 2.28 0.24 -14.16
N ARG A 46 1.02 -0.14 -13.92
CA ARG A 46 -0.15 0.37 -14.63
C ARG A 46 -1.06 1.13 -13.68
N MET A 47 -1.35 2.39 -14.02
CA MET A 47 -2.38 3.18 -13.34
C MET A 47 -3.76 2.70 -13.79
N THR A 48 -4.56 2.26 -12.83
CA THR A 48 -5.92 1.75 -13.07
C THR A 48 -6.90 2.46 -12.17
N ARG A 49 -8.03 2.89 -12.74
CA ARG A 49 -9.11 3.55 -12.00
C ARG A 49 -9.84 2.53 -11.12
N LEU A 50 -10.21 2.96 -9.93
CA LEU A 50 -10.89 2.15 -8.90
C LEU A 50 -12.36 2.55 -8.73
N ASP A 51 -12.92 3.28 -9.69
CA ASP A 51 -14.33 3.60 -9.71
C ASP A 51 -15.17 2.32 -9.65
N ALA A 52 -16.30 2.40 -8.95
CA ALA A 52 -17.24 1.30 -8.91
C ALA A 52 -17.78 1.11 -10.34
N GLU A 53 -17.37 0.04 -11.03
CA GLU A 53 -18.12 -0.43 -12.19
C GLU A 53 -19.58 -0.59 -11.76
N ALA A 54 -20.51 -0.20 -12.64
CA ALA A 54 -21.93 -0.37 -12.41
C ALA A 54 -22.24 -1.85 -12.11
N GLY A 55 -22.42 -2.21 -10.83
CA GLY A 55 -22.73 -3.56 -10.36
C GLY A 55 -21.58 -4.36 -9.73
N GLY A 56 -20.36 -3.83 -9.61
CA GLY A 56 -19.22 -4.51 -9.00
C GLY A 56 -19.00 -4.16 -7.51
N ALA A 57 -18.42 -5.09 -6.74
CA ALA A 57 -17.98 -4.79 -5.37
C ALA A 57 -16.69 -3.93 -5.42
N PRO A 58 -16.68 -2.71 -4.86
CA PRO A 58 -15.58 -1.77 -5.04
C PRO A 58 -14.26 -2.35 -4.51
N VAL A 59 -13.21 -2.35 -5.35
CA VAL A 59 -11.87 -2.93 -5.08
C VAL A 59 -11.23 -2.35 -3.82
N VAL A 60 -11.59 -1.11 -3.48
CA VAL A 60 -11.31 -0.45 -2.21
C VAL A 60 -12.62 0.19 -1.74
N LYS A 61 -12.97 0.06 -0.46
CA LYS A 61 -14.26 0.51 0.09
C LYS A 61 -14.47 2.00 -0.21
N SER A 62 -15.41 2.27 -1.13
CA SER A 62 -15.91 3.55 -1.64
C SER A 62 -15.02 4.77 -1.35
N VAL A 63 -14.24 5.15 -2.36
CA VAL A 63 -13.72 6.50 -2.51
C VAL A 63 -14.93 7.43 -2.57
N ASP A 64 -14.88 8.56 -1.88
CA ASP A 64 -15.91 9.59 -1.89
C ASP A 64 -16.45 9.80 -3.32
N PRO A 65 -17.78 9.81 -3.55
CA PRO A 65 -18.35 9.91 -4.90
C PRO A 65 -17.95 11.17 -5.67
N LEU A 66 -17.41 12.18 -4.99
CA LEU A 66 -16.87 13.40 -5.61
C LEU A 66 -15.44 13.21 -6.16
N PHE A 67 -14.82 12.05 -5.91
CA PHE A 67 -13.44 11.76 -6.25
C PHE A 67 -13.33 10.57 -7.19
N TYR A 68 -12.47 10.72 -8.19
CA TYR A 68 -11.97 9.58 -8.95
C TYR A 68 -10.71 9.05 -8.29
N ALA A 69 -10.72 7.77 -7.93
CA ALA A 69 -9.51 7.08 -7.47
C ALA A 69 -8.86 6.30 -8.60
N ALA A 70 -7.54 6.29 -8.56
CA ALA A 70 -6.72 5.38 -9.33
C ALA A 70 -5.61 4.83 -8.42
N ALA A 71 -5.16 3.63 -8.72
CA ALA A 71 -4.01 3.03 -8.06
C ALA A 71 -3.07 2.40 -9.07
N CYS A 72 -1.80 2.35 -8.71
CA CYS A 72 -0.76 1.63 -9.43
C CYS A 72 0.03 0.83 -8.40
N ARG A 73 0.28 -0.44 -8.73
CA ARG A 73 1.21 -1.27 -7.98
C ARG A 73 2.56 -1.18 -8.66
N PHE A 74 3.62 -1.07 -7.89
CA PHE A 74 4.99 -1.04 -8.38
C PHE A 74 5.89 -1.82 -7.43
N ASP A 75 7.03 -2.28 -7.94
CA ASP A 75 8.09 -2.90 -7.15
C ASP A 75 9.35 -2.03 -7.23
N LEU A 76 9.91 -1.69 -6.05
CA LEU A 76 11.13 -0.90 -5.95
C LEU A 76 12.40 -1.77 -6.11
N ALA A 77 12.25 -3.10 -6.16
CA ALA A 77 13.33 -4.01 -6.53
C ALA A 77 13.78 -3.78 -7.98
N ASP A 78 12.87 -3.35 -8.86
CA ASP A 78 13.15 -3.05 -10.27
C ASP A 78 13.79 -1.66 -10.46
N GLY A 79 13.80 -0.83 -9.41
CA GLY A 79 14.37 0.53 -9.42
C GLY A 79 13.47 1.56 -8.74
N LEU A 80 13.90 2.82 -8.77
CA LEU A 80 13.05 3.94 -8.36
C LEU A 80 11.90 4.11 -9.35
N VAL A 81 10.77 4.63 -8.88
CA VAL A 81 9.55 4.78 -9.68
C VAL A 81 9.13 6.24 -9.68
N ARG A 82 8.90 6.81 -10.86
CA ARG A 82 8.37 8.16 -11.01
C ARG A 82 6.90 8.10 -11.40
N ILE A 83 6.06 8.76 -10.61
CA ILE A 83 4.62 8.85 -10.79
C ILE A 83 4.29 10.24 -11.30
N LYS A 84 3.70 10.30 -12.50
CA LYS A 84 3.26 11.55 -13.13
C LYS A 84 1.77 11.48 -13.45
N ALA A 85 1.04 12.57 -13.19
CA ALA A 85 -0.28 12.78 -13.74
C ALA A 85 -0.30 14.14 -14.48
N PRO A 86 -0.47 14.16 -15.81
CA PRO A 86 -0.44 15.41 -16.59
C PRO A 86 -1.71 16.25 -16.47
N GLY A 87 -2.77 15.69 -15.87
CA GLY A 87 -4.09 16.31 -15.78
C GLY A 87 -4.12 17.54 -14.87
N ASP A 88 -5.09 18.41 -15.14
CA ASP A 88 -5.40 19.58 -14.34
C ASP A 88 -6.79 19.37 -13.73
N VAL A 89 -6.84 19.31 -12.41
CA VAL A 89 -8.06 19.03 -11.65
C VAL A 89 -8.16 20.00 -10.48
N PRO A 90 -9.37 20.38 -10.05
CA PRO A 90 -9.55 21.36 -8.97
C PRO A 90 -8.92 20.95 -7.63
N PHE A 91 -8.71 19.66 -7.43
CA PHE A 91 -8.04 19.09 -6.28
C PHE A 91 -7.54 17.69 -6.61
N TRP A 92 -6.36 17.32 -6.12
CA TRP A 92 -5.87 15.95 -6.12
C TRP A 92 -5.15 15.63 -4.82
N SER A 93 -5.18 14.35 -4.44
CA SER A 93 -4.35 13.82 -3.36
C SER A 93 -3.75 12.49 -3.77
N ALA A 94 -2.56 12.21 -3.25
CA ALA A 94 -1.83 10.99 -3.49
C ALA A 94 -1.32 10.42 -2.16
N SER A 95 -1.32 9.10 -2.05
CA SER A 95 -0.77 8.38 -0.92
C SER A 95 -0.01 7.14 -1.38
N VAL A 96 1.12 6.88 -0.71
CA VAL A 96 1.99 5.74 -0.96
C VAL A 96 1.81 4.75 0.17
N TYR A 97 1.55 3.49 -0.19
CA TYR A 97 1.35 2.41 0.77
C TYR A 97 2.45 1.36 0.62
N ASP A 98 2.84 0.75 1.74
CA ASP A 98 3.69 -0.45 1.72
C ASP A 98 2.89 -1.71 1.37
N ARG A 99 3.57 -2.85 1.27
CA ARG A 99 2.94 -4.16 1.01
C ARG A 99 1.95 -4.59 2.10
N GLY A 100 2.15 -4.13 3.34
CA GLY A 100 1.24 -4.39 4.46
C GLY A 100 0.00 -3.49 4.46
N GLY A 101 -0.11 -2.53 3.54
CA GLY A 101 -1.21 -1.58 3.48
C GLY A 101 -1.05 -0.39 4.44
N HIS A 102 0.13 -0.17 5.00
CA HIS A 102 0.41 1.03 5.80
C HIS A 102 0.67 2.23 4.90
N ASN A 103 0.05 3.37 5.21
CA ASN A 103 0.33 4.64 4.53
C ASN A 103 1.68 5.18 5.00
N ILE A 104 2.65 5.25 4.09
CA ILE A 104 4.01 5.74 4.37
C ILE A 104 4.10 7.24 4.15
N TYR A 105 3.38 7.77 3.17
CA TYR A 105 3.38 9.19 2.84
C TYR A 105 2.10 9.60 2.12
N SER A 106 1.63 10.82 2.38
CA SER A 106 0.44 11.38 1.75
C SER A 106 0.58 12.88 1.51
N PHE A 107 0.13 13.34 0.35
CA PHE A 107 0.25 14.73 -0.08
C PHE A 107 -0.86 15.09 -1.08
N ASN A 108 -1.00 16.37 -1.39
CA ASN A 108 -2.01 16.95 -2.26
C ASN A 108 -1.45 18.16 -3.02
N ASP A 109 -2.27 18.74 -3.88
CA ASP A 109 -2.00 19.96 -4.64
C ASP A 109 -1.56 21.16 -3.79
N HIS A 110 -1.99 21.26 -2.53
CA HIS A 110 -1.63 22.38 -1.64
C HIS A 110 -0.27 22.24 -0.95
N ASN A 111 0.22 21.03 -0.74
CA ASN A 111 1.49 20.77 -0.04
C ASN A 111 2.59 20.18 -0.94
N ALA A 112 2.27 19.86 -2.19
CA ALA A 112 3.23 19.48 -3.20
C ALA A 112 3.97 20.70 -3.77
N ASN A 113 5.19 20.47 -4.27
CA ASN A 113 6.02 21.52 -4.90
C ASN A 113 5.58 21.88 -6.35
N GLY A 114 4.31 21.66 -6.69
CA GLY A 114 3.74 21.94 -8.00
C GLY A 114 2.26 21.58 -8.11
N GLU A 115 1.56 22.21 -9.06
CA GLU A 115 0.12 21.98 -9.29
C GLU A 115 -0.18 20.58 -9.85
N LYS A 116 0.81 19.93 -10.45
CA LYS A 116 0.68 18.59 -11.04
C LYS A 116 1.38 17.55 -10.19
N LEU A 117 0.81 16.34 -10.17
CA LEU A 117 1.46 15.19 -9.56
C LEU A 117 2.70 14.80 -10.38
N ASP A 118 3.88 15.04 -9.83
CA ASP A 118 5.16 14.50 -10.29
C ASP A 118 6.00 14.16 -9.07
N THR A 119 6.17 12.87 -8.79
CA THR A 119 6.83 12.41 -7.57
C THR A 119 7.62 11.14 -7.83
N VAL A 120 8.76 11.03 -7.16
CA VAL A 120 9.61 9.84 -7.22
C VAL A 120 9.50 9.08 -5.92
N VAL A 121 9.24 7.78 -6.03
CA VAL A 121 9.24 6.83 -4.91
C VAL A 121 10.50 5.98 -5.00
N LEU A 122 11.23 5.91 -3.90
CA LEU A 122 12.50 5.22 -3.80
C LEU A 122 12.76 4.76 -2.36
N THR A 123 13.59 3.73 -2.21
CA THR A 123 14.04 3.24 -0.91
C THR A 123 15.11 4.14 -0.30
N PRO A 124 15.31 4.13 1.04
CA PRO A 124 16.41 4.85 1.67
C PRO A 124 17.79 4.48 1.09
N ALA A 125 17.99 3.23 0.68
CA ALA A 125 19.21 2.78 0.02
C ALA A 125 19.38 3.44 -1.36
N GLN A 126 18.34 3.41 -2.21
CA GLN A 126 18.34 4.08 -3.51
C GLN A 126 18.54 5.60 -3.38
N MET A 127 18.10 6.21 -2.28
CA MET A 127 18.31 7.65 -2.05
C MET A 127 19.79 8.02 -1.95
N ILE A 128 20.61 7.13 -1.40
CA ILE A 128 22.06 7.34 -1.28
C ILE A 128 22.67 7.39 -2.68
N ASP A 129 22.25 6.50 -3.57
CA ASP A 129 22.73 6.45 -4.95
C ASP A 129 22.31 7.71 -5.75
N VAL A 130 21.04 8.11 -5.64
CA VAL A 130 20.51 9.32 -6.32
C VAL A 130 21.20 10.60 -5.83
N ARG A 131 21.56 10.68 -4.54
CA ARG A 131 22.31 11.84 -4.02
C ARG A 131 23.75 11.86 -4.49
N ARG A 132 24.34 10.69 -4.79
CA ARG A 132 25.71 10.58 -5.30
C ARG A 132 25.78 10.99 -6.77
N ASP A 133 24.77 10.61 -7.55
CA ASP A 133 24.67 10.88 -8.98
C ASP A 133 23.20 11.15 -9.33
N LEU A 134 22.83 12.43 -9.44
CA LEU A 134 21.45 12.85 -9.66
C LEU A 134 21.07 12.62 -11.13
N PRO A 135 20.16 11.68 -11.44
CA PRO A 135 19.78 11.38 -12.82
C PRO A 135 19.31 12.65 -13.55
N GLU A 136 19.72 12.85 -14.81
CA GLU A 136 19.37 14.04 -15.59
C GLU A 136 17.85 14.25 -15.74
N ASP A 137 17.06 13.17 -15.67
CA ASP A 137 15.60 13.25 -15.72
C ASP A 137 14.96 13.75 -14.42
N LEU A 138 15.71 13.79 -13.32
CA LEU A 138 15.32 14.27 -11.99
C LEU A 138 15.98 15.62 -11.62
N GLN A 139 16.86 16.15 -12.47
CA GLN A 139 17.39 17.52 -12.38
C GLN A 139 16.33 18.56 -12.77
#